data_AF-A0A937Q692-F1
#
_entry.id   AF-A0A937Q692-F1
#
_cell.length_a   1.000
_cell.length_b   1.000
_cell.length_c   1.000
_cell.angle_alpha   90.00
_cell.angle_beta   90.00
_cell.angle_gamma   90.00
#
_symmetry.space_group_name_H-M   'P 1'
#
loop_
_entity.id
_entity.type
_entity.pdbx_description
1 polymer ?
#
loop_
_entity_poly.entity_id
_entity_poly.type
_entity_poly.pdbx_seq_one_letter_code
_entity_poly.pdbx_strand_id
1 'polypeptide(L)'
;MEKRTWTKLIVIILLVAGIGVGIFRQWYWNTDDAGPAAAWGVGNLRAGEKGYYTNRINNIITNWQNTRRDAERGEEGRFTESYKALLVIDTDKGCMWIEDAGRIQQENHTELPAKMKWTLYHTTPQGSSELAGQTRLKLRGYNSSQHRPEQFHIVGTGRGIGYMDLHFGTSSRGSRSGSGRYNPSVYSSSRKETEDLYPSLIVAEAEYQQYRASVAAAEPNEPTDLSPLEKSRVSWRKVEKLLYQEIEKEVLTAGVTVRSIKTEPGPDYSAAHAEVGVRTEGFFRGMFGGYYRGDIYLKIDHLEDDIWFAKTAVNPQRPWLRRGQIDLEFLICPSAPIPDSKRAELLEKGRTIQKPLATAPSKWKTTLPNGATVRFVGICENPSAGKQWWGPDGTPIEYVPYVNSEAHGQPRDDRKTYEMVWEIKFPQMPDGSSGGGTSTNLEGSLGSYGWLV
;
A
#
# COMPACT_ATOMS: atom_id res chain seq x y z
N MET A 1 -33.59 56.33 16.68
CA MET A 1 -32.44 55.56 16.15
C MET A 1 -32.49 55.66 14.63
N GLU A 2 -31.54 56.35 14.00
CA GLU A 2 -31.60 56.67 12.56
C GLU A 2 -31.46 55.42 11.67
N LYS A 3 -32.15 55.39 10.53
CA LYS A 3 -32.05 54.32 9.52
C LYS A 3 -30.60 53.98 9.16
N ARG A 4 -29.71 54.97 9.19
CA ARG A 4 -28.28 54.83 8.89
C ARG A 4 -27.51 53.95 9.90
N THR A 5 -27.95 53.91 11.15
CA THR A 5 -27.35 53.07 12.20
C THR A 5 -27.76 51.61 12.01
N TRP A 6 -29.00 51.36 11.58
CA TRP A 6 -29.51 50.03 11.28
C TRP A 6 -28.81 49.37 10.09
N THR A 7 -28.56 50.11 9.01
CA THR A 7 -27.82 49.57 7.85
C THR A 7 -26.40 49.17 8.22
N LYS A 8 -25.69 49.97 9.01
CA LYS A 8 -24.33 49.62 9.49
C LYS A 8 -24.33 48.37 10.36
N LEU A 9 -25.32 48.23 11.26
CA LEU A 9 -25.46 47.06 12.10
C LEU A 9 -25.72 45.79 11.28
N ILE A 10 -26.61 45.86 10.28
CA ILE A 10 -26.92 44.73 9.39
C ILE A 10 -25.67 44.32 8.59
N VAL A 11 -24.92 45.28 8.04
CA VAL A 11 -23.68 44.99 7.31
C VAL A 11 -22.66 44.30 8.23
N ILE A 12 -22.47 44.77 9.47
CA ILE A 12 -21.56 44.14 10.43
C ILE A 12 -22.02 42.72 10.78
N ILE A 13 -23.31 42.50 11.02
CA ILE A 13 -23.85 41.17 11.33
C ILE A 13 -23.63 40.20 10.16
N LEU A 14 -23.90 40.63 8.92
CA LEU A 14 -23.66 39.80 7.74
C LEU A 14 -22.18 39.50 7.53
N LEU A 15 -21.30 40.45 7.85
CA LEU A 15 -19.85 40.27 7.73
C LEU A 15 -19.33 39.30 8.80
N VAL A 16 -19.79 39.42 10.05
CA VAL A 16 -19.47 38.48 11.14
C VAL A 16 -20.04 37.09 10.87
N ALA A 17 -21.28 36.99 10.39
CA ALA A 17 -21.88 35.71 10.00
C ALA A 17 -21.13 35.07 8.83
N GLY A 18 -20.73 35.87 7.83
CA GLY A 18 -19.89 35.41 6.72
C GLY A 18 -18.53 34.89 7.19
N ILE A 19 -17.87 35.59 8.12
CA ILE A 19 -16.62 35.14 8.75
C ILE A 19 -16.87 33.84 9.54
N GLY A 20 -17.94 33.77 10.33
CA GLY A 20 -18.30 32.60 11.13
C GLY A 20 -18.56 31.36 10.26
N VAL A 21 -19.32 31.49 9.18
CA VAL A 21 -19.54 30.42 8.20
C VAL A 21 -18.24 30.03 7.50
N GLY A 22 -17.36 31.00 7.18
CA GLY A 22 -16.03 30.75 6.63
C GLY A 22 -15.15 29.91 7.56
N ILE A 23 -15.08 30.30 8.84
CA ILE A 23 -14.33 29.57 9.88
C ILE A 23 -14.92 28.17 10.11
N PHE A 24 -16.24 28.07 10.26
CA PHE A 24 -16.91 26.79 10.47
C PHE A 24 -16.72 25.83 9.30
N ARG A 25 -16.85 26.33 8.06
CA ARG A 25 -16.63 25.54 6.85
C ARG A 25 -15.16 25.12 6.72
N GLN A 26 -14.20 25.98 7.05
CA GLN A 26 -12.79 25.63 7.06
C GLN A 26 -12.47 24.58 8.14
N TRP A 27 -13.07 24.68 9.32
CA TRP A 27 -12.95 23.66 10.37
C TRP A 27 -13.57 22.33 9.94
N TYR A 28 -14.82 22.34 9.46
CA TYR A 28 -15.55 21.14 9.03
C TYR A 28 -14.86 20.41 7.86
N TRP A 29 -14.29 21.15 6.90
CA TRP A 29 -13.56 20.56 5.78
C TRP A 29 -12.19 20.03 6.18
N ASN A 30 -11.59 20.57 7.23
CA ASN A 30 -10.38 20.01 7.82
C ASN A 30 -10.67 18.73 8.64
N THR A 31 -11.91 18.55 9.13
CA THR A 31 -12.32 17.34 9.87
C THR A 31 -12.88 16.23 8.98
N ASP A 32 -13.59 16.52 7.88
CA ASP A 32 -14.18 15.48 7.02
C ASP A 32 -13.15 14.72 6.16
N ASP A 33 -11.99 15.34 5.90
CA ASP A 33 -10.86 14.67 5.28
C ASP A 33 -10.03 13.87 6.30
N ALA A 34 -10.43 13.89 7.58
CA ALA A 34 -9.78 13.19 8.66
C ALA A 34 -10.24 11.73 8.79
N GLY A 35 -10.05 10.95 7.72
CA GLY A 35 -10.01 9.49 7.85
C GLY A 35 -8.93 9.07 8.89
N PRO A 36 -8.86 7.80 9.32
CA PRO A 36 -7.90 7.34 10.33
C PRO A 36 -6.44 7.73 10.04
N ALA A 37 -6.09 7.97 8.78
CA ALA A 37 -4.83 8.58 8.39
C ALA A 37 -4.59 9.98 9.01
N ALA A 38 -5.57 10.88 9.10
CA ALA A 38 -5.39 12.23 9.66
C ALA A 38 -5.13 12.27 11.16
N ALA A 39 -5.40 11.18 11.88
CA ALA A 39 -5.05 11.06 13.28
C ALA A 39 -3.55 10.85 13.51
N TRP A 40 -2.68 11.05 12.51
CA TRP A 40 -1.22 11.14 12.66
C TRP A 40 -0.77 12.58 12.86
N GLY A 41 -0.69 12.98 14.12
CA GLY A 41 0.01 14.12 14.71
C GLY A 41 0.11 15.35 13.83
N VAL A 42 -0.90 16.23 13.89
CA VAL A 42 -0.78 17.60 13.38
C VAL A 42 0.47 18.23 14.02
N GLY A 43 1.52 18.46 13.23
CA GLY A 43 2.74 19.16 13.65
C GLY A 43 4.00 18.33 13.91
N ASN A 44 3.95 17.00 13.96
CA ASN A 44 5.14 16.18 14.30
C ASN A 44 5.79 15.46 13.13
N LEU A 45 4.99 15.04 12.16
CA LEU A 45 5.46 14.32 10.98
C LEU A 45 5.08 15.10 9.74
N ARG A 46 6.04 15.18 8.82
CA ARG A 46 5.76 15.62 7.46
C ARG A 46 4.85 14.61 6.75
N ALA A 47 4.18 15.03 5.69
CA ALA A 47 3.22 14.16 5.00
C ALA A 47 3.92 12.93 4.40
N GLY A 48 5.17 13.08 3.97
CA GLY A 48 6.01 11.97 3.50
C GLY A 48 6.39 11.00 4.61
N GLU A 49 6.83 11.49 5.77
CA GLU A 49 7.13 10.63 6.94
C GLU A 49 5.89 9.82 7.33
N LYS A 50 4.74 10.48 7.43
CA LYS A 50 3.47 9.84 7.75
C LYS A 50 3.07 8.77 6.74
N GLY A 51 3.16 9.08 5.44
CA GLY A 51 2.89 8.13 4.37
C GLY A 51 3.79 6.89 4.47
N TYR A 52 5.10 7.10 4.69
CA TYR A 52 6.09 6.04 4.85
C TYR A 52 5.73 5.11 6.00
N TYR A 53 5.60 5.63 7.23
CA TYR A 53 5.35 4.79 8.41
C TYR A 53 4.00 4.07 8.32
N THR A 54 2.96 4.76 7.85
CA THR A 54 1.63 4.13 7.66
C THR A 54 1.71 2.96 6.67
N ASN A 55 2.40 3.14 5.54
CA ASN A 55 2.55 2.09 4.53
C ASN A 55 3.37 0.90 5.07
N ARG A 56 4.49 1.17 5.73
CA ARG A 56 5.34 0.13 6.34
C ARG A 56 4.58 -0.72 7.35
N ILE A 57 3.84 -0.07 8.26
CA ILE A 57 3.08 -0.80 9.28
C ILE A 57 1.98 -1.63 8.64
N ASN A 58 1.20 -1.06 7.70
CA ASN A 58 0.18 -1.81 6.97
C ASN A 58 0.75 -3.01 6.22
N ASN A 59 1.93 -2.86 5.60
CA ASN A 59 2.61 -3.96 4.91
C ASN A 59 3.03 -5.07 5.89
N ILE A 60 3.56 -4.72 7.07
CA ILE A 60 3.92 -5.72 8.09
C ILE A 60 2.69 -6.46 8.60
N ILE A 61 1.60 -5.76 8.89
CA ILE A 61 0.34 -6.38 9.33
C ILE A 61 -0.20 -7.31 8.23
N THR A 62 -0.18 -6.85 6.98
CA THR A 62 -0.64 -7.64 5.82
C THR A 62 0.22 -8.89 5.64
N ASN A 63 1.55 -8.75 5.69
CA ASN A 63 2.49 -9.87 5.57
C ASN A 63 2.29 -10.85 6.73
N TRP A 64 2.10 -10.36 7.95
CA TRP A 64 1.79 -11.20 9.10
C TRP A 64 0.50 -11.98 8.88
N GLN A 65 -0.58 -11.31 8.48
CA GLN A 65 -1.84 -11.98 8.14
C GLN A 65 -1.70 -13.00 6.99
N ASN A 66 -0.80 -12.75 6.03
CA ASN A 66 -0.53 -13.68 4.94
C ASN A 66 0.25 -14.91 5.38
N THR A 67 1.06 -14.85 6.45
CA THR A 67 1.71 -16.06 7.01
C THR A 67 0.70 -17.14 7.42
N ARG A 68 -0.54 -16.75 7.76
CA ARG A 68 -1.65 -17.70 7.99
C ARG A 68 -2.13 -18.40 6.73
N ARG A 69 -2.01 -17.78 5.54
CA ARG A 69 -2.37 -18.44 4.28
C ARG A 69 -1.35 -19.51 3.93
N ASP A 70 -0.08 -19.24 4.24
CA ASP A 70 1.05 -20.14 3.95
C ASP A 70 1.19 -21.26 4.98
N ALA A 71 0.65 -21.06 6.19
CA ALA A 71 0.57 -22.12 7.20
C ALA A 71 -0.20 -23.31 6.64
N GLU A 72 0.48 -24.46 6.54
CA GLU A 72 -0.09 -25.70 6.05
C GLU A 72 -1.39 -26.03 6.80
N ARG A 73 -2.43 -26.34 6.03
CA ARG A 73 -3.66 -26.91 6.59
C ARG A 73 -3.32 -28.35 6.97
N GLY A 74 -3.40 -28.68 8.26
CA GLY A 74 -3.36 -30.08 8.68
C GLY A 74 -4.50 -30.88 8.04
N GLU A 75 -4.44 -32.21 8.11
CA GLU A 75 -5.42 -33.12 7.50
C GLU A 75 -6.88 -32.80 7.88
N GLU A 76 -7.13 -32.24 9.08
CA GLU A 76 -8.45 -31.83 9.55
C GLU A 76 -8.89 -30.42 9.10
N GLY A 77 -8.10 -29.73 8.27
CA GLY A 77 -8.29 -28.31 7.94
C GLY A 77 -8.03 -27.36 9.11
N ARG A 78 -7.55 -27.89 10.24
CA ARG A 78 -7.09 -27.12 11.40
C ARG A 78 -5.62 -26.76 11.22
N PHE A 79 -5.26 -25.53 11.55
CA PHE A 79 -3.86 -25.14 11.66
C PHE A 79 -3.27 -25.88 12.85
N THR A 80 -2.36 -26.81 12.59
CA THR A 80 -1.68 -27.58 13.64
C THR A 80 -0.71 -26.71 14.44
N GLU A 81 -0.23 -25.60 13.86
CA GLU A 81 0.72 -24.69 14.51
C GLU A 81 0.42 -23.22 14.19
N SER A 82 -0.52 -22.61 14.92
CA SER A 82 -0.83 -21.17 14.83
C SER A 82 0.28 -20.24 15.37
N TYR A 83 1.50 -20.76 15.56
CA TYR A 83 2.59 -20.13 16.30
C TYR A 83 3.83 -19.84 15.47
N LYS A 84 3.86 -20.19 14.17
CA LYS A 84 5.10 -20.02 13.39
C LYS A 84 5.52 -18.55 13.32
N ALA A 85 4.59 -17.64 13.02
CA ALA A 85 4.86 -16.21 12.93
C ALA A 85 4.08 -15.36 13.97
N LEU A 86 4.81 -14.57 14.74
CA LEU A 86 4.30 -13.61 15.71
C LEU A 86 4.46 -12.18 15.18
N LEU A 87 3.46 -11.33 15.35
CA LEU A 87 3.60 -9.88 15.18
C LEU A 87 4.06 -9.31 16.52
N VAL A 88 5.24 -8.70 16.52
CA VAL A 88 5.85 -8.11 17.71
C VAL A 88 5.77 -6.60 17.62
N ILE A 89 5.27 -5.97 18.67
CA ILE A 89 5.19 -4.52 18.83
C ILE A 89 5.95 -4.16 20.10
N ASP A 90 7.07 -3.45 19.96
CA ASP A 90 7.90 -3.00 21.07
C ASP A 90 7.81 -1.48 21.18
N THR A 91 6.95 -1.01 22.08
CA THR A 91 6.72 0.44 22.26
C THR A 91 7.88 1.15 22.94
N ASP A 92 8.70 0.43 23.71
CA ASP A 92 9.86 0.99 24.41
C ASP A 92 11.00 1.27 23.42
N LYS A 93 11.23 0.37 22.47
CA LYS A 93 12.18 0.57 21.37
C LYS A 93 11.58 1.37 20.21
N GLY A 94 10.26 1.53 20.18
CA GLY A 94 9.56 2.17 19.08
C GLY A 94 9.75 1.41 17.77
N CYS A 95 9.53 0.09 17.76
CA CYS A 95 9.61 -0.73 16.55
C CYS A 95 8.55 -1.83 16.51
N MET A 96 8.36 -2.38 15.32
CA MET A 96 7.41 -3.45 15.05
C MET A 96 8.01 -4.42 14.02
N TRP A 97 7.84 -5.72 14.24
CA TRP A 97 8.34 -6.74 13.32
C TRP A 97 7.52 -8.02 13.29
N ILE A 98 7.76 -8.86 12.29
CA ILE A 98 7.36 -10.27 12.32
C ILE A 98 8.53 -11.09 12.85
N GLU A 99 8.24 -11.91 13.85
CA GLU A 99 9.16 -12.90 14.39
C GLU A 99 8.68 -14.29 13.95
N ASP A 100 9.56 -15.05 13.33
CA ASP A 100 9.28 -16.41 12.86
C ASP A 100 10.36 -17.35 13.39
N ALA A 101 9.94 -18.43 14.05
CA ALA A 101 10.85 -19.34 14.73
C ALA A 101 11.81 -18.62 15.71
N GLY A 102 11.33 -17.58 16.41
CA GLY A 102 12.12 -16.75 17.33
C GLY A 102 13.17 -15.85 16.64
N ARG A 103 13.13 -15.74 15.31
CA ARG A 103 14.02 -14.88 14.52
C ARG A 103 13.25 -13.71 13.94
N ILE A 104 13.87 -12.53 13.93
CA ILE A 104 13.28 -11.35 13.32
C ILE A 104 13.36 -11.50 11.80
N GLN A 105 12.19 -11.51 11.14
CA GLN A 105 12.13 -11.34 9.69
C GLN A 105 12.51 -9.90 9.36
N GLN A 106 13.77 -9.68 8.99
CA GLN A 106 14.32 -8.36 8.67
C GLN A 106 13.48 -7.65 7.61
N GLU A 107 12.80 -8.44 6.76
CA GLU A 107 11.91 -7.95 5.74
C GLU A 107 10.64 -7.26 6.22
N ASN A 108 10.22 -7.69 7.40
CA ASN A 108 9.00 -7.29 8.06
C ASN A 108 9.31 -6.49 9.32
N HIS A 109 10.48 -5.86 9.41
CA HIS A 109 10.82 -4.93 10.48
C HIS A 109 10.55 -3.46 10.05
N THR A 110 10.07 -2.66 10.98
CA THR A 110 10.01 -1.19 10.85
C THR A 110 10.23 -0.52 12.19
N GLU A 111 10.94 0.61 12.17
CA GLU A 111 10.89 1.57 13.26
C GLU A 111 9.55 2.31 13.21
N LEU A 112 9.10 2.77 14.38
CA LEU A 112 8.07 3.76 14.56
C LEU A 112 8.72 5.16 14.63
N PRO A 113 7.98 6.24 14.34
CA PRO A 113 8.53 7.58 14.44
C PRO A 113 9.11 7.90 15.83
N ALA A 114 10.42 8.14 15.90
CA ALA A 114 11.14 8.42 17.15
C ALA A 114 10.70 9.73 17.86
N LYS A 115 10.01 10.63 17.15
CA LYS A 115 9.48 11.89 17.70
C LYS A 115 8.17 11.70 18.49
N MET A 116 7.68 10.47 18.59
CA MET A 116 6.44 10.11 19.26
C MET A 116 6.70 9.10 20.37
N LYS A 117 5.99 9.24 21.49
CA LYS A 117 5.91 8.24 22.53
C LYS A 117 4.78 7.28 22.19
N TRP A 118 5.11 6.02 21.93
CA TRP A 118 4.14 5.01 21.52
C TRP A 118 3.54 4.29 22.72
N THR A 119 2.24 4.04 22.65
CA THR A 119 1.49 3.25 23.62
C THR A 119 0.60 2.28 22.85
N LEU A 120 0.59 1.01 23.26
CA LEU A 120 -0.28 -0.01 22.69
C LEU A 120 -1.48 -0.22 23.64
N TYR A 121 -2.69 -0.14 23.12
CA TYR A 121 -3.90 -0.45 23.85
C TYR A 121 -4.53 -1.74 23.32
N HIS A 122 -5.08 -2.53 24.23
CA HIS A 122 -5.87 -3.70 23.96
C HIS A 122 -7.31 -3.47 24.45
N THR A 123 -8.26 -3.46 23.52
CA THR A 123 -9.68 -3.22 23.78
C THR A 123 -10.44 -4.54 23.69
N THR A 124 -11.10 -4.90 24.78
CA THR A 124 -12.01 -6.04 24.90
C THR A 124 -13.43 -5.54 25.24
N PRO A 125 -14.46 -6.42 25.25
CA PRO A 125 -15.78 -6.05 25.74
C PRO A 125 -15.80 -5.53 27.19
N GLN A 126 -14.78 -5.88 28.00
CA GLN A 126 -14.65 -5.45 29.40
C GLN A 126 -13.98 -4.07 29.55
N GLY A 127 -13.33 -3.55 28.50
CA GLY A 127 -12.69 -2.24 28.52
C GLY A 127 -11.41 -2.18 27.69
N SER A 128 -10.71 -1.06 27.76
CA SER A 128 -9.41 -0.86 27.13
C SER A 128 -8.31 -0.83 28.17
N SER A 129 -7.24 -1.59 27.96
CA SER A 129 -6.06 -1.64 28.82
C SER A 129 -4.80 -1.30 28.02
N GLU A 130 -3.89 -0.52 28.62
CA GLU A 130 -2.56 -0.29 28.07
C GLU A 130 -1.69 -1.55 28.23
N LEU A 131 -0.96 -1.89 27.17
CA LEU A 131 0.04 -2.94 27.13
C LEU A 131 1.43 -2.28 27.18
N ALA A 132 2.26 -2.71 28.12
CA ALA A 132 3.59 -2.16 28.34
C ALA A 132 4.66 -2.92 27.54
N GLY A 133 5.66 -2.18 27.05
CA GLY A 133 6.89 -2.72 26.46
C GLY A 133 6.67 -3.56 25.20
N GLN A 134 7.27 -4.75 25.21
CA GLN A 134 7.22 -5.68 24.08
C GLN A 134 5.99 -6.59 24.17
N THR A 135 5.07 -6.45 23.23
CA THR A 135 3.88 -7.31 23.08
C THR A 135 4.03 -8.20 21.86
N ARG A 136 3.70 -9.49 22.01
CA ARG A 136 3.66 -10.46 20.91
C ARG A 136 2.23 -10.87 20.63
N LEU A 137 1.84 -10.82 19.37
CA LEU A 137 0.51 -11.18 18.88
C LEU A 137 0.61 -12.43 18.00
N LYS A 138 -0.30 -13.39 18.19
CA LYS A 138 -0.45 -14.58 17.36
C LYS A 138 -1.71 -14.50 16.51
N LEU A 139 -1.73 -15.19 15.36
CA LEU A 139 -2.95 -15.29 14.54
C LEU A 139 -3.87 -16.36 15.13
N ARG A 140 -5.16 -16.04 15.26
CA ARG A 140 -6.17 -17.06 15.54
C ARG A 140 -6.48 -17.88 14.28
N GLY A 141 -6.85 -19.14 14.48
CA GLY A 141 -7.26 -20.06 13.42
C GLY A 141 -8.48 -19.59 12.61
N TYR A 142 -8.79 -20.28 11.50
CA TYR A 142 -9.71 -19.79 10.46
C TYR A 142 -11.10 -19.35 10.97
N ASN A 143 -11.64 -20.09 11.94
CA ASN A 143 -13.00 -19.93 12.42
C ASN A 143 -13.17 -18.83 13.48
N SER A 144 -12.08 -18.24 13.96
CA SER A 144 -12.12 -17.18 15.01
C SER A 144 -12.75 -15.85 14.57
N SER A 145 -13.07 -15.71 13.28
CA SER A 145 -13.62 -14.48 12.68
C SER A 145 -15.03 -14.12 13.16
N GLN A 146 -15.69 -14.98 13.94
CA GLN A 146 -17.07 -14.79 14.39
C GLN A 146 -17.22 -14.14 15.77
N HIS A 147 -16.15 -14.03 16.56
CA HIS A 147 -16.22 -13.44 17.91
C HIS A 147 -15.89 -11.95 17.93
N ARG A 148 -16.48 -11.21 18.88
CA ARG A 148 -16.27 -9.77 19.05
C ARG A 148 -14.75 -9.51 19.11
N PRO A 149 -14.17 -8.78 18.14
CA PRO A 149 -12.74 -8.76 17.97
C PRO A 149 -12.12 -8.02 19.15
N GLU A 150 -11.16 -8.65 19.82
CA GLU A 150 -10.10 -7.91 20.50
C GLU A 150 -9.56 -6.90 19.48
N GLN A 151 -9.54 -5.62 19.86
CA GLN A 151 -8.97 -4.56 19.03
C GLN A 151 -7.66 -4.11 19.66
N PHE A 152 -6.69 -3.81 18.81
CA PHE A 152 -5.42 -3.27 19.24
C PHE A 152 -5.26 -1.89 18.62
N HIS A 153 -4.89 -0.92 19.43
CA HIS A 153 -4.68 0.45 18.99
C HIS A 153 -3.28 0.87 19.37
N ILE A 154 -2.50 1.34 18.41
CA ILE A 154 -1.19 1.92 18.71
C ILE A 154 -1.30 3.45 18.60
N VAL A 155 -0.94 4.12 19.67
CA VAL A 155 -1.14 5.56 19.85
C VAL A 155 0.20 6.22 20.09
N GLY A 156 0.58 7.14 19.20
CA GLY A 156 1.75 7.98 19.36
C GLY A 156 1.37 9.30 20.03
N THR A 157 1.91 9.61 21.19
CA THR A 157 1.71 10.88 21.89
C THR A 157 2.94 11.78 21.78
N GLY A 158 2.75 13.10 21.67
CA GLY A 158 3.81 14.10 21.48
C GLY A 158 3.22 15.50 21.25
N ARG A 159 3.88 16.38 20.48
CA ARG A 159 3.29 17.67 19.99
C ARG A 159 2.09 17.52 19.01
N GLY A 160 1.46 16.35 18.99
CA GLY A 160 0.34 15.91 18.18
C GLY A 160 -0.04 14.47 18.58
N ILE A 161 -1.25 14.04 18.29
CA ILE A 161 -1.73 12.66 18.56
C ILE A 161 -1.63 11.87 17.25
N GLY A 162 -0.87 10.78 17.28
CA GLY A 162 -0.82 9.69 16.32
C GLY A 162 -1.76 8.56 16.74
N TYR A 163 -2.63 8.08 15.87
CA TYR A 163 -3.54 6.98 16.18
C TYR A 163 -3.60 6.03 14.98
N MET A 164 -3.47 4.74 15.26
CA MET A 164 -3.63 3.70 14.26
C MET A 164 -4.33 2.49 14.87
N ASP A 165 -5.43 2.13 14.21
CA ASP A 165 -6.19 0.93 14.52
C ASP A 165 -5.59 -0.29 13.84
N LEU A 166 -5.25 -1.29 14.63
CA LEU A 166 -4.83 -2.59 14.15
C LEU A 166 -6.07 -3.49 14.09
N HIS A 167 -6.71 -3.53 12.93
CA HIS A 167 -7.85 -4.42 12.70
C HIS A 167 -7.38 -5.79 12.21
N PHE A 168 -7.58 -6.82 13.04
CA PHE A 168 -7.21 -8.21 12.72
C PHE A 168 -8.38 -9.07 12.23
N GLY A 169 -9.52 -8.45 11.90
CA GLY A 169 -10.70 -9.15 11.40
C GLY A 169 -10.56 -9.56 9.93
N THR A 170 -10.87 -10.81 9.61
CA THR A 170 -10.91 -11.32 8.23
C THR A 170 -12.17 -10.88 7.49
N SER A 171 -12.63 -9.64 7.65
CA SER A 171 -13.68 -9.18 6.73
C SER A 171 -13.05 -9.12 5.34
N SER A 172 -13.24 -10.20 4.58
CA SER A 172 -13.01 -10.35 3.15
C SER A 172 -13.72 -9.29 2.31
N ARG A 173 -14.49 -8.40 2.96
CA ARG A 173 -14.90 -7.11 2.44
C ARG A 173 -13.75 -6.11 2.53
N GLY A 174 -12.84 -6.18 1.57
CA GLY A 174 -12.08 -5.00 1.17
C GLY A 174 -13.06 -3.89 0.81
N SER A 175 -13.32 -2.97 1.74
CA SER A 175 -13.85 -1.66 1.39
C SER A 175 -12.71 -0.85 0.76
N ARG A 176 -12.51 -1.08 -0.53
CA ARG A 176 -12.03 -0.05 -1.47
C ARG A 176 -12.91 -0.17 -2.70
N SER A 177 -14.07 0.49 -2.67
CA SER A 177 -14.84 0.92 -3.85
C SER A 177 -14.64 0.06 -5.12
N GLY A 178 -15.28 -1.11 -5.18
CA GLY A 178 -15.19 -2.01 -6.34
C GLY A 178 -15.88 -3.33 -6.07
N SER A 179 -17.04 -3.54 -6.68
CA SER A 179 -17.95 -4.67 -6.49
C SER A 179 -17.45 -5.96 -7.15
N GLY A 180 -17.25 -7.02 -6.36
CA GLY A 180 -17.11 -8.39 -6.83
C GLY A 180 -17.41 -9.37 -5.69
N ARG A 181 -18.58 -10.01 -5.71
CA ARG A 181 -19.07 -10.88 -4.63
C ARG A 181 -18.49 -12.29 -4.79
N TYR A 182 -17.60 -12.69 -3.89
CA TYR A 182 -17.40 -14.12 -3.57
C TYR A 182 -17.95 -14.37 -2.17
N ASN A 183 -19.00 -15.20 -2.10
CA ASN A 183 -19.66 -15.58 -0.85
C ASN A 183 -19.24 -17.03 -0.57
N PRO A 184 -18.23 -17.31 0.28
CA PRO A 184 -18.02 -18.66 0.76
C PRO A 184 -19.29 -19.05 1.53
N SER A 185 -19.96 -20.09 1.06
CA SER A 185 -21.21 -20.60 1.61
C SER A 185 -21.13 -20.68 3.14
N VAL A 186 -22.04 -19.97 3.81
CA VAL A 186 -22.28 -20.12 5.24
C VAL A 186 -22.77 -21.55 5.45
N TYR A 187 -21.85 -22.46 5.73
CA TYR A 187 -22.19 -23.74 6.35
C TYR A 187 -22.64 -23.41 7.77
N SER A 188 -23.94 -23.18 7.90
CA SER A 188 -24.70 -23.12 9.14
C SER A 188 -24.66 -24.52 9.79
N SER A 189 -23.51 -24.92 10.33
CA SER A 189 -23.48 -25.98 11.33
C SER A 189 -23.84 -25.34 12.67
N SER A 190 -24.96 -25.76 13.24
CA SER A 190 -25.51 -25.33 14.53
C SER A 190 -24.68 -25.83 15.72
N ARG A 191 -23.36 -25.89 15.58
CA ARG A 191 -22.46 -26.27 16.66
C ARG A 191 -22.37 -25.06 17.58
N LYS A 192 -22.94 -25.17 18.78
CA LYS A 192 -22.66 -24.25 19.89
C LYS A 192 -21.17 -24.35 20.21
N GLU A 193 -20.34 -23.58 19.50
CA GLU A 193 -18.97 -23.34 19.88
C GLU A 193 -19.02 -22.50 21.16
N THR A 194 -18.62 -23.11 22.27
CA THR A 194 -18.52 -22.46 23.57
C THR A 194 -17.46 -21.36 23.50
N GLU A 195 -17.82 -20.14 23.92
CA GLU A 195 -16.95 -18.94 23.88
C GLU A 195 -15.58 -19.13 24.57
N ASP A 196 -15.45 -20.14 25.45
CA ASP A 196 -14.22 -20.44 26.22
C ASP A 196 -13.05 -21.02 25.39
N LEU A 197 -13.22 -21.30 24.10
CA LEU A 197 -12.23 -22.04 23.31
C LEU A 197 -11.22 -21.18 22.54
N TYR A 198 -11.33 -19.85 22.59
CA TYR A 198 -10.44 -18.98 21.81
C TYR A 198 -9.43 -18.26 22.69
N PRO A 199 -8.15 -18.67 22.71
CA PRO A 199 -7.12 -17.98 23.47
C PRO A 199 -6.95 -16.53 22.98
N SER A 200 -6.53 -15.66 23.90
CA SER A 200 -6.13 -14.26 23.63
C SER A 200 -5.18 -14.18 22.41
N LEU A 201 -5.28 -13.11 21.62
CA LEU A 201 -4.29 -12.81 20.58
C LEU A 201 -2.91 -12.51 21.18
N ILE A 202 -2.86 -12.07 22.44
CA ILE A 202 -1.61 -11.81 23.16
C ILE A 202 -0.98 -13.13 23.56
N VAL A 203 0.29 -13.32 23.20
CA VAL A 203 1.10 -14.46 23.65
C VAL A 203 1.67 -14.13 25.02
N ALA A 204 1.32 -14.92 26.03
CA ALA A 204 1.89 -14.77 27.36
C ALA A 204 3.39 -15.10 27.34
N GLU A 205 4.20 -14.45 28.18
CA GLU A 205 5.66 -14.67 28.18
C GLU A 205 6.02 -16.14 28.45
N ALA A 206 5.31 -16.82 29.35
CA ALA A 206 5.51 -18.24 29.61
C ALA A 206 5.23 -19.13 28.38
N GLU A 207 4.19 -18.80 27.61
CA GLU A 207 3.84 -19.48 26.36
C GLU A 207 4.92 -19.23 25.29
N TYR A 208 5.41 -17.99 25.18
CA TYR A 208 6.49 -17.64 24.27
C TYR A 208 7.80 -18.37 24.59
N GLN A 209 8.17 -18.49 25.87
CA GLN A 209 9.37 -19.24 26.27
C GLN A 209 9.25 -20.73 25.94
N GLN A 210 8.07 -21.33 26.10
CA GLN A 210 7.82 -22.72 25.68
C GLN A 210 7.98 -22.88 24.17
N TYR A 211 7.40 -21.96 23.38
CA TYR A 211 7.57 -21.92 21.94
C TYR A 211 9.05 -21.81 21.54
N ARG A 212 9.78 -20.85 22.11
CA ARG A 212 11.20 -20.65 21.82
C ARG A 212 12.05 -21.89 22.15
N ALA A 213 11.77 -22.56 23.26
CA ALA A 213 12.44 -23.80 23.62
C ALA A 213 12.17 -24.92 22.61
N SER A 214 10.94 -25.01 22.07
CA SER A 214 10.59 -26.01 21.04
C SER A 214 11.32 -25.76 19.72
N VAL A 215 11.50 -24.50 19.36
CA VAL A 215 12.18 -24.11 18.11
C VAL A 215 13.70 -24.22 18.22
N ALA A 216 14.29 -23.87 19.36
CA ALA A 216 15.74 -23.95 19.55
C ALA A 216 16.31 -25.37 19.38
N ALA A 217 15.47 -26.40 19.51
CA ALA A 217 15.85 -27.79 19.24
C ALA A 217 16.01 -28.10 17.73
N ALA A 218 15.46 -27.26 16.85
CA ALA A 218 15.61 -27.36 15.41
C ALA A 218 16.69 -26.38 14.95
N GLU A 219 17.94 -26.84 14.75
CA GLU A 219 19.00 -26.00 14.20
C GLU A 219 18.64 -25.54 12.77
N PRO A 220 18.44 -24.24 12.53
CA PRO A 220 18.10 -23.77 11.19
C PRO A 220 19.39 -23.51 10.43
N ASN A 221 19.54 -24.16 9.27
CA ASN A 221 20.57 -23.80 8.29
C ASN A 221 20.32 -22.36 7.83
N GLU A 222 21.12 -21.40 8.28
CA GLU A 222 21.08 -20.04 7.73
C GLU A 222 21.58 -20.09 6.29
N PRO A 223 20.76 -19.68 5.30
CA PRO A 223 21.27 -19.50 3.94
C PRO A 223 22.29 -18.36 3.97
N THR A 224 23.55 -18.68 3.70
CA THR A 224 24.67 -17.71 3.72
C THR A 224 24.56 -16.65 2.63
N ASP A 225 23.77 -16.90 1.58
CA ASP A 225 23.55 -15.98 0.47
C ASP A 225 22.07 -15.63 0.31
N LEU A 226 21.76 -14.34 0.40
CA LEU A 226 20.45 -13.80 0.03
C LEU A 226 20.18 -14.07 -1.45
N SER A 227 18.97 -14.53 -1.74
CA SER A 227 18.47 -14.66 -3.10
C SER A 227 18.52 -13.31 -3.83
N PRO A 228 18.60 -13.29 -5.17
CA PRO A 228 18.56 -12.04 -5.94
C PRO A 228 17.36 -11.14 -5.59
N LEU A 229 16.18 -11.74 -5.37
CA LEU A 229 14.97 -11.01 -4.99
C LEU A 229 15.09 -10.35 -3.61
N GLU A 230 15.70 -11.04 -2.64
CA GLU A 230 15.95 -10.47 -1.31
C GLU A 230 16.96 -9.33 -1.37
N LYS A 231 18.00 -9.44 -2.21
CA LYS A 231 18.95 -8.35 -2.46
C LYS A 231 18.24 -7.11 -3.03
N SER A 232 17.38 -7.28 -4.04
CA SER A 232 16.57 -6.17 -4.60
C SER A 232 15.62 -5.58 -3.56
N ARG A 233 14.96 -6.43 -2.75
CA ARG A 233 14.09 -5.98 -1.65
C ARG A 233 14.86 -5.16 -0.60
N VAL A 234 16.07 -5.56 -0.25
CA VAL A 234 16.94 -4.81 0.68
C VAL A 234 17.35 -3.47 0.07
N SER A 235 17.72 -3.42 -1.21
CA SER A 235 17.98 -2.15 -1.92
C SER A 235 16.76 -1.23 -1.92
N TRP A 236 15.57 -1.75 -2.26
CA TRP A 236 14.32 -0.98 -2.23
C TRP A 236 14.06 -0.32 -0.86
N ARG A 237 14.33 -1.02 0.24
CA ARG A 237 14.13 -0.44 1.58
C ARG A 237 15.01 0.77 1.87
N LYS A 238 16.24 0.75 1.37
CA LYS A 238 17.16 1.88 1.56
C LYS A 238 16.63 3.13 0.87
N VAL A 239 16.05 2.97 -0.33
CA VAL A 239 15.50 4.09 -1.08
C VAL A 239 14.09 4.49 -0.61
N GLU A 240 13.27 3.55 -0.12
CA GLU A 240 11.85 3.80 0.16
C GLU A 240 11.64 5.03 1.06
N LYS A 241 12.34 5.12 2.20
CA LYS A 241 12.20 6.28 3.10
C LYS A 241 12.61 7.61 2.44
N LEU A 242 13.70 7.60 1.68
CA LEU A 242 14.20 8.79 0.98
C LEU A 242 13.28 9.21 -0.16
N LEU A 243 12.67 8.25 -0.86
CA LEU A 243 11.69 8.49 -1.90
C LEU A 243 10.50 9.32 -1.36
N TYR A 244 9.95 8.97 -0.20
CA TYR A 244 8.87 9.78 0.41
C TYR A 244 9.31 11.21 0.71
N GLN A 245 10.54 11.39 1.20
CA GLN A 245 11.09 12.70 1.53
C GLN A 245 11.35 13.55 0.28
N GLU A 246 11.89 12.95 -0.77
CA GLU A 246 12.20 13.64 -2.02
C GLU A 246 10.91 13.99 -2.79
N ILE A 247 9.93 13.08 -2.86
CA ILE A 247 8.60 13.39 -3.41
C ILE A 247 8.01 14.61 -2.70
N GLU A 248 8.04 14.62 -1.37
CA GLU A 248 7.47 15.74 -0.62
C GLU A 248 8.21 17.06 -0.88
N LYS A 249 9.54 17.02 -0.93
CA LYS A 249 10.37 18.18 -1.27
C LYS A 249 10.07 18.72 -2.67
N GLU A 250 9.99 17.86 -3.68
CA GLU A 250 9.74 18.26 -5.07
C GLU A 250 8.32 18.82 -5.25
N VAL A 251 7.33 18.19 -4.60
CA VAL A 251 5.93 18.67 -4.59
C VAL A 251 5.82 20.04 -3.91
N LEU A 252 6.48 20.25 -2.76
CA LEU A 252 6.53 21.54 -2.09
C LEU A 252 7.23 22.61 -2.94
N THR A 253 8.31 22.26 -3.63
CA THR A 253 9.02 23.15 -4.57
C THR A 253 8.11 23.58 -5.72
N ALA A 254 7.19 22.72 -6.17
CA ALA A 254 6.17 23.05 -7.16
C ALA A 254 5.03 23.95 -6.60
N GLY A 255 5.12 24.42 -5.36
CA GLY A 255 4.14 25.34 -4.76
C GLY A 255 2.83 24.67 -4.34
N VAL A 256 2.85 23.37 -4.10
CA VAL A 256 1.68 22.60 -3.62
C VAL A 256 2.03 21.82 -2.35
N THR A 257 1.01 21.52 -1.56
CA THR A 257 1.15 20.73 -0.33
C THR A 257 0.86 19.26 -0.61
N VAL A 258 1.66 18.37 -0.02
CA VAL A 258 1.38 16.94 -0.02
C VAL A 258 0.29 16.63 1.01
N ARG A 259 -0.73 15.88 0.60
CA ARG A 259 -1.76 15.35 1.50
C ARG A 259 -1.49 13.88 1.85
N SER A 260 -1.11 13.09 0.86
CA SER A 260 -0.84 11.66 1.02
C SER A 260 0.19 11.22 -0.01
N ILE A 261 1.07 10.30 0.40
CA ILE A 261 1.94 9.57 -0.51
C ILE A 261 1.70 8.10 -0.24
N LYS A 262 1.57 7.31 -1.30
CA LYS A 262 1.51 5.85 -1.23
C LYS A 262 2.48 5.30 -2.27
N THR A 263 3.40 4.47 -1.85
CA THR A 263 4.34 3.77 -2.73
C THR A 263 4.02 2.30 -2.77
N GLU A 264 4.14 1.69 -3.94
CA GLU A 264 4.06 0.24 -4.08
C GLU A 264 5.24 -0.22 -4.94
N PRO A 265 6.14 -1.05 -4.40
CA PRO A 265 7.21 -1.62 -5.19
C PRO A 265 6.63 -2.53 -6.27
N GLY A 266 7.33 -2.57 -7.39
CA GLY A 266 7.21 -3.63 -8.36
C GLY A 266 7.61 -4.97 -7.74
N PRO A 267 7.22 -6.05 -8.40
CA PRO A 267 7.29 -7.39 -7.83
C PRO A 267 8.69 -7.96 -7.62
N ASP A 268 9.63 -7.52 -8.45
CA ASP A 268 11.06 -7.85 -8.36
C ASP A 268 11.86 -6.76 -7.63
N TYR A 269 11.18 -5.72 -7.14
CA TYR A 269 11.78 -4.54 -6.53
C TYR A 269 12.81 -3.85 -7.44
N SER A 270 12.67 -3.93 -8.77
CA SER A 270 13.48 -3.14 -9.72
C SER A 270 12.74 -1.89 -10.23
N ALA A 271 11.42 -1.88 -10.08
CA ALA A 271 10.56 -0.74 -10.35
C ALA A 271 9.63 -0.49 -9.17
N ALA A 272 8.93 0.63 -9.18
CA ALA A 272 7.86 0.95 -8.25
C ALA A 272 6.95 2.01 -8.86
N HIS A 273 5.89 2.35 -8.14
CA HIS A 273 5.14 3.56 -8.43
C HIS A 273 4.75 4.28 -7.14
N ALA A 274 4.41 5.55 -7.29
CA ALA A 274 3.86 6.34 -6.21
C ALA A 274 2.57 7.05 -6.63
N GLU A 275 1.57 7.05 -5.75
CA GLU A 275 0.39 7.90 -5.84
C GLU A 275 0.51 9.02 -4.81
N VAL A 276 0.53 10.26 -5.30
CA VAL A 276 0.70 11.45 -4.47
C VAL A 276 -0.55 12.30 -4.55
N GLY A 277 -1.31 12.38 -3.45
CA GLY A 277 -2.42 13.29 -3.31
C GLY A 277 -1.88 14.68 -2.94
N VAL A 278 -2.20 15.70 -3.74
CA VAL A 278 -1.73 17.08 -3.53
C VAL A 278 -2.88 18.07 -3.36
N ARG A 279 -2.61 19.17 -2.66
CA ARG A 279 -3.53 20.29 -2.45
C ARG A 279 -2.82 21.62 -2.66
N THR A 280 -3.40 22.53 -3.43
CA THR A 280 -2.91 23.92 -3.52
C THR A 280 -3.43 24.74 -2.34
N GLU A 281 -2.55 25.33 -1.54
CA GLU A 281 -2.92 26.31 -0.52
C GLU A 281 -2.83 27.73 -1.11
N GLY A 282 -3.83 28.11 -1.90
CA GLY A 282 -3.93 29.47 -2.43
C GLY A 282 -4.72 30.38 -1.51
N PHE A 283 -4.05 31.29 -0.79
CA PHE A 283 -4.67 32.31 0.08
C PHE A 283 -5.75 33.15 -0.66
N PHE A 284 -5.56 33.44 -1.95
CA PHE A 284 -6.50 34.24 -2.75
C PHE A 284 -7.53 33.42 -3.57
N ARG A 285 -7.43 32.09 -3.62
CA ARG A 285 -8.38 31.26 -4.40
C ARG A 285 -9.69 30.97 -3.66
N GLY A 286 -9.75 31.18 -2.35
CA GLY A 286 -10.98 31.07 -1.57
C GLY A 286 -12.08 32.03 -2.03
N MET A 287 -11.72 33.15 -2.67
CA MET A 287 -12.69 34.15 -3.14
C MET A 287 -13.24 33.86 -4.55
N PHE A 288 -12.55 33.06 -5.38
CA PHE A 288 -12.94 32.81 -6.78
C PHE A 288 -13.06 31.32 -7.18
N GLY A 289 -13.14 30.43 -6.19
CA GLY A 289 -13.65 29.07 -6.42
C GLY A 289 -12.61 28.10 -6.99
N GLY A 290 -12.14 27.20 -6.11
CA GLY A 290 -11.54 25.93 -6.50
C GLY A 290 -10.33 25.57 -5.65
N TYR A 291 -10.50 24.64 -4.71
CA TYR A 291 -9.38 23.87 -4.18
C TYR A 291 -8.93 22.92 -5.29
N TYR A 292 -7.68 23.03 -5.74
CA TYR A 292 -7.11 21.99 -6.59
C TYR A 292 -6.77 20.79 -5.72
N ARG A 293 -7.50 19.69 -5.93
CA ARG A 293 -7.14 18.36 -5.45
C ARG A 293 -6.63 17.58 -6.65
N GLY A 294 -5.32 17.36 -6.69
CA GLY A 294 -4.66 16.59 -7.73
C GLY A 294 -4.17 15.24 -7.19
N ASP A 295 -4.07 14.27 -8.08
CA ASP A 295 -3.31 13.05 -7.85
C ASP A 295 -2.14 13.09 -8.85
N ILE A 296 -0.91 12.92 -8.37
CA ILE A 296 0.28 12.72 -9.20
C ILE A 296 0.60 11.24 -9.16
N TYR A 297 0.84 10.65 -10.33
CA TYR A 297 1.32 9.29 -10.43
C TYR A 297 2.78 9.32 -10.87
N LEU A 298 3.65 8.66 -10.10
CA LEU A 298 5.07 8.56 -10.37
C LEU A 298 5.39 7.15 -10.80
N LYS A 299 6.04 6.99 -11.95
CA LYS A 299 6.73 5.76 -12.32
C LYS A 299 8.17 5.85 -11.78
N ILE A 300 8.62 4.79 -11.13
CA ILE A 300 9.93 4.72 -10.49
C ILE A 300 10.66 3.50 -11.03
N ASP A 301 11.89 3.67 -11.52
CA ASP A 301 12.70 2.58 -12.04
C ASP A 301 14.12 2.67 -11.46
N HIS A 302 14.68 1.51 -11.11
CA HIS A 302 16.08 1.39 -10.72
C HIS A 302 16.96 1.58 -11.96
N LEU A 303 18.03 2.36 -11.83
CA LEU A 303 19.01 2.59 -12.88
C LEU A 303 20.24 1.70 -12.69
N GLU A 304 21.12 2.09 -11.77
CA GLU A 304 22.40 1.45 -11.44
C GLU A 304 22.88 1.93 -10.08
N ASP A 305 23.78 1.20 -9.42
CA ASP A 305 24.45 1.65 -8.19
C ASP A 305 23.53 2.21 -7.09
N ASP A 306 22.35 1.57 -6.89
CA ASP A 306 21.33 2.01 -5.92
C ASP A 306 20.68 3.38 -6.28
N ILE A 307 20.83 3.82 -7.52
CA ILE A 307 20.23 5.04 -8.07
C ILE A 307 18.88 4.70 -8.69
N TRP A 308 17.87 5.47 -8.29
CA TRP A 308 16.51 5.34 -8.74
C TRP A 308 16.06 6.60 -9.47
N PHE A 309 15.29 6.42 -10.53
CA PHE A 309 14.70 7.50 -11.31
C PHE A 309 13.19 7.53 -11.08
N ALA A 310 12.66 8.69 -10.72
CA ALA A 310 11.24 8.91 -10.55
C ALA A 310 10.76 9.99 -11.53
N LYS A 311 9.70 9.70 -12.27
CA LYS A 311 9.07 10.65 -13.18
C LYS A 311 7.56 10.59 -13.10
N THR A 312 6.94 11.73 -13.31
CA THR A 312 5.50 11.82 -13.50
C THR A 312 5.07 11.05 -14.74
N ALA A 313 4.05 10.20 -14.57
CA ALA A 313 3.47 9.37 -15.61
C ALA A 313 1.94 9.43 -15.56
N VAL A 314 1.29 8.85 -16.57
CA VAL A 314 -0.17 8.68 -16.59
C VAL A 314 -0.53 7.54 -15.64
N ASN A 315 -1.47 7.77 -14.72
CA ASN A 315 -1.96 6.70 -13.86
C ASN A 315 -2.69 5.66 -14.73
N PRO A 316 -2.23 4.40 -14.79
CA PRO A 316 -2.85 3.36 -15.62
C PRO A 316 -4.28 3.05 -15.19
N GLN A 317 -4.60 3.19 -13.90
CA GLN A 317 -5.96 2.99 -13.36
C GLN A 317 -6.86 4.21 -13.59
N ARG A 318 -6.28 5.37 -13.88
CA ARG A 318 -6.97 6.66 -14.01
C ARG A 318 -6.39 7.48 -15.16
N PRO A 319 -6.55 7.03 -16.41
CA PRO A 319 -5.85 7.60 -17.57
C PRO A 319 -6.36 8.99 -18.00
N TRP A 320 -7.34 9.57 -17.30
CA TRP A 320 -7.88 10.87 -17.69
C TRP A 320 -6.88 12.01 -17.44
N LEU A 321 -6.67 12.81 -18.48
CA LEU A 321 -5.81 13.99 -18.45
C LEU A 321 -6.37 15.02 -17.47
N ARG A 322 -5.63 15.30 -16.39
CA ARG A 322 -5.90 16.46 -15.55
C ARG A 322 -5.15 17.66 -16.11
N ARG A 323 -5.88 18.73 -16.45
CA ARG A 323 -5.25 20.06 -16.66
C ARG A 323 -4.48 20.44 -15.40
N GLY A 324 -3.19 20.78 -15.55
CA GLY A 324 -2.33 21.20 -14.44
C GLY A 324 -1.63 20.05 -13.70
N GLN A 325 -1.28 18.97 -14.40
CA GLN A 325 -0.39 17.95 -13.84
C GLN A 325 0.97 18.58 -13.52
N ILE A 326 1.49 18.28 -12.33
CA ILE A 326 2.81 18.72 -11.89
C ILE A 326 3.82 17.74 -12.48
N ASP A 327 4.74 18.25 -13.30
CA ASP A 327 5.80 17.44 -13.89
C ASP A 327 6.97 17.35 -12.90
N LEU A 328 7.07 16.20 -12.24
CA LEU A 328 8.16 15.84 -11.36
C LEU A 328 9.11 14.89 -12.09
N GLU A 329 10.40 15.17 -12.02
CA GLU A 329 11.47 14.34 -12.57
C GLU A 329 12.72 14.48 -11.69
N PHE A 330 13.14 13.41 -11.02
CA PHE A 330 14.26 13.45 -10.09
C PHE A 330 14.95 12.09 -9.92
N LEU A 331 16.15 12.12 -9.35
CA LEU A 331 16.96 10.96 -9.01
C LEU A 331 17.08 10.82 -7.49
N ILE A 332 17.15 9.59 -7.01
CA ILE A 332 17.31 9.25 -5.60
C ILE A 332 18.46 8.26 -5.47
N CYS A 333 19.38 8.51 -4.55
CA CYS A 333 20.44 7.57 -4.21
C CYS A 333 20.60 7.52 -2.69
N PRO A 334 20.40 6.37 -2.03
CA PRO A 334 20.50 6.27 -0.58
C PRO A 334 21.95 6.20 -0.08
N SER A 335 22.89 5.83 -0.94
CA SER A 335 24.27 5.56 -0.55
C SER A 335 25.12 6.83 -0.52
N ALA A 336 24.91 7.77 -1.45
CA ALA A 336 25.65 9.03 -1.51
C ALA A 336 24.93 10.09 -2.38
N PRO A 337 25.23 11.39 -2.19
CA PRO A 337 24.81 12.42 -3.14
C PRO A 337 25.32 12.11 -4.56
N ILE A 338 24.45 12.27 -5.56
CA ILE A 338 24.80 12.06 -6.97
C ILE A 338 25.62 13.27 -7.46
N PRO A 339 26.85 13.07 -7.98
CA PRO A 339 27.65 14.17 -8.53
C PRO A 339 26.92 14.88 -9.67
N ASP A 340 26.99 16.21 -9.71
CA ASP A 340 26.32 17.01 -10.75
C ASP A 340 26.76 16.62 -12.17
N SER A 341 28.01 16.19 -12.34
CA SER A 341 28.55 15.72 -13.63
C SER A 341 27.86 14.47 -14.16
N LYS A 342 27.31 13.60 -13.30
CA LYS A 342 26.58 12.38 -13.69
C LYS A 342 25.07 12.58 -13.79
N ARG A 343 24.53 13.63 -13.14
CA ARG A 343 23.08 13.83 -13.01
C ARG A 343 22.37 13.91 -14.37
N ALA A 344 22.93 14.65 -15.34
CA ALA A 344 22.32 14.80 -16.65
C ALA A 344 22.26 13.47 -17.43
N GLU A 345 23.34 12.68 -17.39
CA GLU A 345 23.42 11.36 -18.02
C GLU A 345 22.40 10.39 -17.40
N LEU A 346 22.33 10.33 -16.07
CA LEU A 346 21.41 9.45 -15.34
C LEU A 346 19.94 9.81 -15.58
N LEU A 347 19.61 11.11 -15.65
CA LEU A 347 18.26 11.56 -16.01
C LEU A 347 17.90 11.09 -17.43
N GLU A 348 18.82 11.20 -18.39
CA GLU A 348 18.57 10.75 -19.76
C GLU A 348 18.43 9.23 -19.86
N LYS A 349 19.24 8.48 -19.10
CA LYS A 349 19.10 7.03 -18.95
C LYS A 349 17.73 6.66 -18.40
N GLY A 350 17.29 7.33 -17.33
CA GLY A 350 15.96 7.12 -16.74
C GLY A 350 14.82 7.43 -17.71
N ARG A 351 14.90 8.53 -18.45
CA ARG A 351 13.93 8.86 -19.52
C ARG A 351 13.89 7.80 -20.60
N THR A 352 15.03 7.25 -20.97
CA THR A 352 15.13 6.19 -21.98
C THR A 352 14.46 4.91 -21.50
N ILE A 353 14.68 4.50 -20.24
CA ILE A 353 14.04 3.32 -19.63
C ILE A 353 12.52 3.50 -19.53
N GLN A 354 12.07 4.69 -19.15
CA GLN A 354 10.63 4.97 -18.99
C GLN A 354 9.91 5.31 -20.29
N LYS A 355 10.65 5.57 -21.37
CA LYS A 355 10.05 5.81 -22.68
C LYS A 355 9.25 4.56 -23.05
N PRO A 356 7.95 4.69 -23.34
CA PRO A 356 7.16 3.56 -23.81
C PRO A 356 7.87 2.95 -25.01
N LEU A 357 8.25 1.67 -24.90
CA LEU A 357 8.80 0.92 -26.01
C LEU A 357 7.80 1.03 -27.16
N ALA A 358 8.27 1.59 -28.28
CA ALA A 358 7.46 1.72 -29.48
C ALA A 358 6.98 0.31 -29.84
N THR A 359 5.70 0.04 -29.61
CA THR A 359 5.16 -1.30 -29.78
C THR A 359 5.21 -1.61 -31.28
N ALA A 360 6.09 -2.52 -31.67
CA ALA A 360 6.10 -3.03 -33.03
C ALA A 360 4.68 -3.50 -33.39
N PRO A 361 4.21 -3.29 -34.63
CA PRO A 361 2.90 -3.76 -35.05
C PRO A 361 2.81 -5.28 -34.81
N SER A 362 1.99 -5.66 -33.85
CA SER A 362 1.77 -7.04 -33.44
C SER A 362 0.60 -7.62 -34.25
N LYS A 363 0.82 -8.77 -34.91
CA LYS A 363 -0.27 -9.54 -35.53
C LYS A 363 -1.23 -10.13 -34.49
N TRP A 364 -0.83 -10.15 -33.21
CA TRP A 364 -1.64 -10.58 -32.06
C TRP A 364 -2.39 -9.42 -31.41
N LYS A 365 -2.80 -8.44 -32.23
CA LYS A 365 -3.60 -7.29 -31.85
C LYS A 365 -4.87 -7.28 -32.69
N THR A 366 -6.01 -7.04 -32.04
CA THR A 366 -7.29 -6.84 -32.72
C THR A 366 -7.97 -5.56 -32.25
N THR A 367 -8.81 -4.98 -33.10
CA THR A 367 -9.65 -3.82 -32.76
C THR A 367 -11.10 -4.29 -32.71
N LEU A 368 -11.75 -4.08 -31.57
CA LEU A 368 -13.13 -4.44 -31.32
C LEU A 368 -14.09 -3.41 -31.97
N PRO A 369 -15.37 -3.74 -32.18
CA PRO A 369 -16.34 -2.84 -32.82
C PRO A 369 -16.52 -1.49 -32.09
N ASN A 370 -16.27 -1.45 -30.78
CA ASN A 370 -16.30 -0.21 -29.98
C ASN A 370 -15.01 0.62 -30.11
N GLY A 371 -14.09 0.25 -31.00
CA GLY A 371 -12.80 0.90 -31.22
C GLY A 371 -11.70 0.53 -30.22
N ALA A 372 -11.99 -0.30 -29.21
CA ALA A 372 -10.97 -0.74 -28.25
C ALA A 372 -10.00 -1.71 -28.93
N THR A 373 -8.70 -1.53 -28.71
CA THR A 373 -7.69 -2.49 -29.18
C THR A 373 -7.27 -3.41 -28.05
N VAL A 374 -7.32 -4.71 -28.30
CA VAL A 374 -6.83 -5.74 -27.38
C VAL A 374 -5.59 -6.37 -28.01
N ARG A 375 -4.49 -6.43 -27.26
CA ARG A 375 -3.23 -7.05 -27.67
C ARG A 375 -2.82 -8.13 -26.67
N PHE A 376 -2.53 -9.32 -27.15
CA PHE A 376 -1.92 -10.35 -26.32
C PHE A 376 -0.45 -9.98 -26.07
N VAL A 377 -0.06 -9.87 -24.79
CA VAL A 377 1.30 -9.48 -24.40
C VAL A 377 2.17 -10.70 -24.18
N GLY A 378 1.70 -11.65 -23.37
CA GLY A 378 2.44 -12.87 -23.08
C GLY A 378 1.75 -13.80 -22.10
N ILE A 379 2.39 -14.94 -21.87
CA ILE A 379 1.97 -16.01 -20.97
C ILE A 379 3.13 -16.46 -20.09
N CYS A 380 2.82 -16.86 -18.85
CA CYS A 380 3.78 -17.44 -17.92
C CYS A 380 3.10 -18.56 -17.14
N GLU A 381 3.86 -19.51 -16.60
CA GLU A 381 3.28 -20.44 -15.62
C GLU A 381 2.82 -19.67 -14.36
N ASN A 382 1.74 -20.13 -13.72
CA ASN A 382 1.24 -19.62 -12.44
C ASN A 382 1.95 -20.33 -11.26
N PRO A 383 2.22 -19.64 -10.14
CA PRO A 383 2.32 -18.18 -10.04
C PRO A 383 3.47 -17.65 -10.90
N SER A 384 3.33 -16.44 -11.43
CA SER A 384 4.31 -15.84 -12.34
C SER A 384 5.57 -15.30 -11.67
N ALA A 385 5.57 -15.13 -10.34
CA ALA A 385 6.75 -14.66 -9.61
C ALA A 385 7.97 -15.56 -9.84
N GLY A 386 9.07 -14.96 -10.32
CA GLY A 386 10.33 -15.66 -10.57
C GLY A 386 10.35 -16.56 -11.82
N LYS A 387 9.30 -16.54 -12.64
CA LYS A 387 9.18 -17.39 -13.84
C LYS A 387 9.33 -16.59 -15.14
N GLN A 388 9.76 -17.27 -16.20
CA GLN A 388 9.95 -16.68 -17.53
C GLN A 388 8.60 -16.39 -18.21
N TRP A 389 8.43 -15.16 -18.69
CA TRP A 389 7.33 -14.77 -19.56
C TRP A 389 7.65 -15.06 -21.02
N TRP A 390 6.67 -15.55 -21.75
CA TRP A 390 6.76 -15.88 -23.16
C TRP A 390 5.82 -15.00 -23.96
N GLY A 391 6.33 -14.43 -25.04
CA GLY A 391 5.58 -13.67 -26.01
C GLY A 391 4.63 -14.55 -26.81
N PRO A 392 3.73 -13.92 -27.57
CA PRO A 392 2.72 -14.62 -28.36
C PRO A 392 3.30 -15.43 -29.53
N ASP A 393 4.58 -15.23 -29.87
CA ASP A 393 5.38 -16.07 -30.78
C ASP A 393 6.15 -17.18 -30.08
N GLY A 394 6.05 -17.29 -28.75
CA GLY A 394 6.84 -18.23 -27.97
C GLY A 394 8.29 -17.79 -27.76
N THR A 395 8.64 -16.52 -28.01
CA THR A 395 9.96 -15.98 -27.63
C THR A 395 9.95 -15.53 -26.16
N PRO A 396 11.04 -15.67 -25.40
CA PRO A 396 11.14 -15.08 -24.07
C PRO A 396 10.99 -13.56 -24.14
N ILE A 397 10.16 -12.98 -23.27
CA ILE A 397 10.10 -11.53 -23.08
C ILE A 397 11.11 -11.14 -22.00
N GLU A 398 11.93 -10.12 -22.27
CA GLU A 398 12.98 -9.65 -21.35
C GLU A 398 12.41 -8.89 -20.13
N TYR A 399 11.24 -8.29 -20.28
CA TYR A 399 10.53 -7.61 -19.20
C TYR A 399 9.37 -8.44 -18.66
N VAL A 400 9.01 -8.20 -17.40
CA VAL A 400 7.94 -8.90 -16.71
C VAL A 400 6.67 -8.04 -16.76
N PRO A 401 5.66 -8.38 -17.59
CA PRO A 401 4.49 -7.53 -17.81
C PRO A 401 3.55 -7.47 -16.61
N TYR A 402 3.65 -8.47 -15.72
CA TYR A 402 2.86 -8.60 -14.51
C TYR A 402 3.54 -9.66 -13.63
N VAL A 403 3.39 -9.52 -12.31
CA VAL A 403 3.74 -10.60 -11.40
C VAL A 403 2.64 -10.82 -10.41
N ASN A 404 2.47 -12.08 -10.13
CA ASN A 404 1.68 -12.58 -9.06
C ASN A 404 2.48 -13.62 -8.29
N SER A 405 2.62 -13.41 -6.99
CA SER A 405 3.33 -14.31 -6.07
C SER A 405 2.43 -15.43 -5.53
N GLU A 406 1.10 -15.29 -5.62
CA GLU A 406 0.17 -16.28 -5.09
C GLU A 406 -0.34 -17.18 -6.22
N ALA A 407 -0.30 -18.51 -6.03
CA ALA A 407 -0.94 -19.41 -6.99
C ALA A 407 -2.46 -19.11 -7.03
N HIS A 408 -3.03 -19.01 -8.23
CA HIS A 408 -4.46 -18.82 -8.39
C HIS A 408 -5.14 -20.14 -8.74
N GLY A 409 -6.18 -20.47 -7.97
CA GLY A 409 -6.81 -21.79 -8.01
C GLY A 409 -6.09 -22.79 -7.12
N GLN A 410 -6.70 -23.95 -6.91
CA GLN A 410 -5.99 -25.10 -6.36
C GLN A 410 -5.27 -25.78 -7.52
N PRO A 411 -3.94 -25.70 -7.62
CA PRO A 411 -3.22 -26.48 -8.62
C PRO A 411 -3.59 -27.95 -8.40
N ARG A 412 -4.10 -28.60 -9.44
CA ARG A 412 -4.26 -30.05 -9.42
C ARG A 412 -2.93 -30.64 -9.87
N ASP A 413 -2.47 -31.71 -9.23
CA ASP A 413 -1.18 -32.34 -9.53
C ASP A 413 -1.06 -32.79 -11.00
N ASP A 414 -2.18 -32.99 -11.68
CA ASP A 414 -2.26 -33.41 -13.08
C ASP A 414 -2.20 -32.26 -14.10
N ARG A 415 -2.15 -30.99 -13.68
CA ARG A 415 -2.27 -29.85 -14.60
C ARG A 415 -1.36 -28.67 -14.25
N LYS A 416 -0.81 -28.05 -15.29
CA LYS A 416 -0.14 -26.75 -15.19
C LYS A 416 -1.15 -25.62 -15.36
N THR A 417 -1.06 -24.63 -14.49
CA THR A 417 -1.84 -23.39 -14.60
C THR A 417 -0.95 -22.31 -15.20
N TYR A 418 -1.51 -21.48 -16.07
CA TYR A 418 -0.81 -20.37 -16.71
C TYR A 418 -1.52 -19.05 -16.44
N GLU A 419 -0.74 -17.97 -16.38
CA GLU A 419 -1.20 -16.60 -16.36
C GLU A 419 -1.03 -15.98 -17.73
N MET A 420 -2.05 -15.27 -18.20
CA MET A 420 -2.02 -14.57 -19.50
C MET A 420 -2.22 -13.08 -19.28
N VAL A 421 -1.48 -12.27 -20.04
CA VAL A 421 -1.56 -10.81 -19.97
C VAL A 421 -2.02 -10.22 -21.30
N TRP A 422 -3.02 -9.34 -21.23
CA TRP A 422 -3.60 -8.63 -22.36
C TRP A 422 -3.52 -7.13 -22.15
N GLU A 423 -2.93 -6.38 -23.07
CA GLU A 423 -2.98 -4.91 -23.08
C GLU A 423 -4.29 -4.47 -23.76
N ILE A 424 -5.10 -3.67 -23.08
CA ILE A 424 -6.35 -3.12 -23.61
C ILE A 424 -6.25 -1.59 -23.69
N LYS A 425 -6.47 -1.03 -24.89
CA LYS A 425 -6.54 0.42 -25.13
C LYS A 425 -7.91 0.77 -25.66
N PHE A 426 -8.64 1.63 -24.95
CA PHE A 426 -9.91 2.16 -25.43
C PHE A 426 -9.66 3.36 -26.36
N PRO A 427 -10.53 3.60 -27.36
CA PRO A 427 -10.42 4.80 -28.17
C PRO A 427 -10.67 6.01 -27.27
N GLN A 428 -9.99 7.12 -27.58
CA GLN A 428 -10.34 8.41 -26.98
C GLN A 428 -11.76 8.77 -27.41
N MET A 429 -12.65 9.05 -26.46
CA MET A 429 -13.99 9.52 -26.79
C MET A 429 -13.88 10.93 -27.38
N PRO A 430 -14.86 11.36 -28.20
CA PRO A 430 -14.83 12.67 -28.85
C PRO A 430 -14.74 13.87 -27.90
N ASP A 431 -15.18 13.72 -26.65
CA ASP A 431 -15.10 14.74 -25.60
C ASP A 431 -13.74 14.75 -24.87
N GLY A 432 -12.78 13.94 -25.33
CA GLY A 432 -11.48 13.75 -24.70
C GLY A 432 -11.52 12.87 -23.45
N SER A 433 -12.68 12.31 -23.08
CA SER A 433 -12.76 11.29 -22.03
C SER A 433 -12.26 9.95 -22.57
N SER A 434 -11.45 9.22 -21.82
CA SER A 434 -11.22 7.81 -22.11
C SER A 434 -12.44 7.04 -21.57
N GLY A 435 -13.20 6.35 -22.44
CA GLY A 435 -14.35 5.55 -22.03
C GLY A 435 -13.98 4.64 -20.85
N GLY A 436 -14.79 4.64 -19.80
CA GLY A 436 -14.47 4.09 -18.48
C GLY A 436 -13.78 2.72 -18.56
N GLY A 437 -12.49 2.71 -18.21
CA GLY A 437 -11.71 1.48 -18.14
C GLY A 437 -12.21 0.61 -16.99
N THR A 438 -12.51 -0.65 -17.28
CA THR A 438 -12.39 -1.71 -16.27
C THR A 438 -10.99 -1.62 -15.67
N SER A 439 -10.89 -1.64 -14.33
CA SER A 439 -9.61 -1.55 -13.61
C SER A 439 -8.64 -2.61 -14.10
N THR A 440 -7.68 -2.19 -14.94
CA THR A 440 -6.54 -2.99 -15.37
C THR A 440 -5.40 -2.79 -14.38
N ASN A 441 -4.48 -3.75 -14.28
CA ASN A 441 -3.25 -3.58 -13.50
C ASN A 441 -2.32 -2.52 -14.16
N LEU A 442 -1.13 -2.34 -13.59
CA LEU A 442 -0.19 -1.22 -13.81
C LEU A 442 0.15 -0.86 -15.27
N GLU A 443 -0.13 -1.71 -16.25
CA GLU A 443 0.26 -1.52 -17.66
C GLU A 443 -0.92 -1.43 -18.65
N GLY A 444 -2.16 -1.28 -18.16
CA GLY A 444 -3.34 -1.50 -19.02
C GLY A 444 -3.60 -2.98 -19.29
N SER A 445 -2.98 -3.82 -18.47
CA SER A 445 -2.94 -5.26 -18.60
C SER A 445 -4.05 -5.91 -17.74
N LEU A 446 -4.80 -6.86 -18.28
CA LEU A 446 -5.68 -7.74 -17.49
C LEU A 446 -5.04 -9.13 -17.43
N GLY A 447 -4.79 -9.60 -16.20
CA GLY A 447 -4.59 -11.03 -15.96
C GLY A 447 -5.93 -11.73 -16.10
N SER A 448 -6.04 -12.71 -17.00
CA SER A 448 -7.16 -13.66 -17.02
C SER A 448 -6.62 -15.05 -16.73
N TYR A 449 -7.36 -15.80 -15.92
CA TYR A 449 -7.06 -17.20 -15.63
C TYR A 449 -7.58 -18.07 -16.76
N GLY A 450 -6.71 -18.91 -17.31
CA GLY A 450 -7.06 -19.89 -18.33
C GLY A 450 -6.50 -21.26 -17.95
N TRP A 451 -7.32 -22.29 -18.07
CA TRP A 451 -6.86 -23.68 -17.99
C TRP A 451 -6.55 -24.15 -19.40
N LEU A 452 -5.33 -24.66 -19.64
CA LEU A 452 -5.03 -25.45 -20.83
C LEU A 452 -5.23 -26.91 -20.44
N VAL A 453 -6.08 -27.62 -21.19
CA VAL A 453 -6.35 -29.07 -21.03
C VAL A 453 -5.38 -29.85 -21.87
#